data_AF-A0A0G0VL87-F1
#
_entry.id   AF-A0A0G0VL87-F1
#
_cell.length_a   1.000
_cell.length_b   1.000
_cell.length_c   1.000
_cell.angle_alpha   90.00
_cell.angle_beta   90.00
_cell.angle_gamma   90.00
#
_symmetry.space_group_name_H-M   'P 1'
#
loop_
_entity.id
_entity.type
_entity.pdbx_description
1 polymer ?
#
loop_
_entity_poly.entity_id
_entity_poly.type
_entity_poly.pdbx_seq_one_letter_code
_entity_poly.pdbx_strand_id
1 'polypeptide(L)'
;MQRFSIRLLYLYLFSFVGLLITVIGLIRLVELGMKVYIFQGADQYSYYSAPVSKEPGTENFSPEELKQREEEQKKQQEEENTRNRQREFSGAISMILVGIPLYLYHWKTIQKENKV
;
A
#
# COMPACT_ATOMS: atom_id res chain seq x y z
N MET A 1 -38.24 -4.02 -27.24
CA MET A 1 -37.81 -4.97 -26.19
C MET A 1 -36.35 -5.33 -26.43
N GLN A 2 -35.43 -4.83 -25.60
CA GLN A 2 -34.02 -5.22 -25.70
C GLN A 2 -33.89 -6.72 -25.40
N ARG A 3 -33.31 -7.48 -26.33
CA ARG A 3 -33.02 -8.89 -26.11
C ARG A 3 -31.78 -8.98 -25.22
N PHE A 4 -32.02 -9.17 -23.93
CA PHE A 4 -30.96 -9.45 -22.97
C PHE A 4 -30.15 -10.66 -23.45
N SER A 5 -28.90 -10.42 -23.85
CA SER A 5 -28.01 -11.45 -24.37
C SER A 5 -27.06 -11.86 -23.25
N ILE A 6 -27.17 -13.09 -22.76
CA ILE A 6 -26.29 -13.65 -21.71
C ILE A 6 -24.82 -13.49 -22.09
N ARG A 7 -24.49 -13.61 -23.39
CA ARG A 7 -23.16 -13.36 -23.93
C ARG A 7 -22.68 -11.92 -23.69
N LEU A 8 -23.54 -10.92 -23.90
CA LEU A 8 -23.18 -9.52 -23.63
C LEU A 8 -22.95 -9.32 -22.14
N LEU A 9 -23.86 -9.78 -21.28
CA LEU A 9 -23.69 -9.70 -19.83
C LEU A 9 -22.35 -10.29 -19.38
N TYR A 10 -22.00 -11.49 -19.86
CA TYR A 10 -20.73 -12.14 -19.57
C TYR A 10 -19.54 -11.28 -20.00
N LEU A 11 -19.55 -10.72 -21.21
CA LEU A 11 -18.45 -9.89 -21.71
C LEU A 11 -18.28 -8.60 -20.90
N TYR A 12 -19.38 -7.96 -20.49
CA TYR A 12 -19.33 -6.77 -19.63
C TYR A 12 -18.76 -7.12 -18.25
N LEU A 13 -19.21 -8.22 -17.64
CA LEU A 13 -18.70 -8.66 -16.34
C LEU A 13 -17.22 -9.04 -16.39
N PHE A 14 -16.81 -9.80 -17.41
CA PHE A 14 -15.41 -10.16 -17.63
C PHE A 14 -14.53 -8.94 -17.82
N SER A 15 -14.98 -7.98 -18.65
CA SER A 15 -14.26 -6.73 -18.89
C SER A 15 -14.18 -5.88 -17.62
N PHE A 16 -15.23 -5.86 -16.80
CA PHE A 16 -15.23 -5.17 -15.52
C PHE A 16 -14.20 -5.77 -14.55
N VAL A 17 -14.15 -7.09 -14.42
CA VAL A 17 -13.15 -7.78 -13.59
C VAL A 17 -11.74 -7.52 -14.10
N GLY A 18 -11.51 -7.62 -15.41
CA GLY A 18 -10.22 -7.31 -16.03
C GLY A 18 -9.79 -5.87 -15.78
N LEU A 19 -10.72 -4.92 -15.88
CA LEU A 19 -10.47 -3.52 -15.55
C LEU A 19 -10.06 -3.34 -14.09
N LEU A 20 -10.78 -3.96 -13.13
CA LEU A 20 -10.43 -3.89 -11.71
C LEU A 20 -9.02 -4.43 -11.43
N ILE A 21 -8.68 -5.59 -11.99
CA ILE A 21 -7.34 -6.18 -11.83
C ILE A 21 -6.27 -5.24 -12.40
N THR A 22 -6.52 -4.65 -13.56
CA THR A 22 -5.60 -3.71 -14.20
C THR A 22 -5.39 -2.46 -13.36
N VAL A 23 -6.47 -1.88 -12.82
CA VAL A 23 -6.41 -0.69 -11.96
C VAL A 23 -5.61 -0.98 -10.68
N ILE A 24 -5.87 -2.12 -10.03
CA ILE A 24 -5.12 -2.54 -8.85
C ILE A 24 -3.64 -2.72 -9.18
N GLY A 25 -3.33 -3.36 -10.31
CA GLY A 25 -1.95 -3.53 -10.79
C GLY A 25 -1.25 -2.19 -11.02
N LEU A 26 -1.92 -1.23 -11.64
CA LEU A 26 -1.38 0.12 -11.86
C LEU A 26 -1.08 0.84 -10.54
N ILE A 27 -1.99 0.76 -9.56
CA ILE A 27 -1.79 1.34 -8.22
C ILE A 27 -0.52 0.76 -7.58
N ARG A 28 -0.34 -0.56 -7.66
CA ARG A 28 0.86 -1.24 -7.12
C ARG A 28 2.15 -0.82 -7.82
N LEU A 29 2.11 -0.63 -9.14
CA LEU A 29 3.28 -0.18 -9.90
C LEU A 29 3.69 1.25 -9.51
N VAL A 30 2.73 2.16 -9.36
CA VAL A 30 3.00 3.53 -8.91
C VAL A 30 3.50 3.54 -7.47
N GLU A 31 2.91 2.71 -6.60
CA GLU A 31 3.33 2.54 -5.20
C GLU A 31 4.79 2.07 -5.12
N LEU A 32 5.15 1.04 -5.90
CA LEU A 32 6.53 0.56 -5.99
C LEU A 32 7.47 1.64 -6.52
N GLY A 33 7.08 2.34 -7.58
CA GLY A 33 7.86 3.43 -8.14
C GLY A 33 8.19 4.50 -7.09
N MET A 34 7.21 4.91 -6.29
CA MET A 34 7.49 5.87 -5.20
C MET A 34 8.42 5.31 -4.12
N LYS A 35 8.22 4.06 -3.70
CA LYS A 35 9.11 3.43 -2.70
C LYS A 35 10.54 3.28 -3.19
N VAL A 36 10.74 3.07 -4.50
CA VAL A 36 12.08 2.92 -5.08
C VAL A 36 12.76 4.27 -5.32
N TYR A 37 12.04 5.25 -5.88
CA TYR A 37 12.64 6.50 -6.35
C TYR A 37 12.57 7.65 -5.33
N ILE A 38 11.54 7.70 -4.49
CA ILE A 38 11.30 8.81 -3.55
C ILE A 38 11.64 8.38 -2.12
N PHE A 39 11.10 7.24 -1.68
CA PHE A 39 11.27 6.74 -0.31
C PHE A 39 12.23 5.55 -0.26
N GLN A 40 13.48 5.79 -0.67
CA GLN A 40 14.53 4.76 -0.68
C GLN A 40 14.60 4.04 0.67
N GLY A 41 14.36 2.72 0.68
CA GLY A 41 14.38 1.89 1.89
C GLY A 41 13.04 1.72 2.60
N ALA A 42 11.95 2.34 2.14
CA ALA A 42 10.61 2.09 2.69
C ALA A 42 10.09 0.66 2.41
N ASP A 43 10.66 -0.04 1.44
CA ASP A 43 10.32 -1.45 1.15
C ASP A 43 11.03 -2.45 2.08
N GLN A 44 11.97 -1.97 2.91
CA GLN A 44 12.60 -2.82 3.91
C GLN A 44 11.63 -3.06 5.08
N TYR A 45 11.54 -4.33 5.46
CA TYR A 45 10.91 -4.77 6.70
C TYR A 45 12.02 -5.14 7.67
N SER A 46 12.23 -4.35 8.71
CA SER A 46 13.10 -4.78 9.81
C SER A 46 12.36 -5.83 10.65
N TYR A 47 13.01 -6.95 10.90
CA TYR A 47 12.52 -7.92 11.88
C TYR A 47 12.63 -7.29 13.26
N TYR A 48 11.48 -6.96 13.82
CA TYR A 48 11.39 -6.47 15.19
C TYR A 48 11.94 -7.56 16.12
N SER A 49 13.08 -7.30 16.75
CA SER A 49 13.62 -8.19 17.78
C SER A 49 12.73 -8.09 19.02
N ALA A 50 12.42 -9.21 19.66
CA ALA A 50 11.59 -9.22 20.86
C ALA A 50 12.20 -8.30 21.94
N PRO A 51 11.38 -7.64 22.77
CA PRO A 51 11.88 -6.80 23.86
C PRO A 51 12.78 -7.64 24.77
N VAL A 52 14.00 -7.15 25.02
CA VAL A 52 15.06 -7.88 25.75
C VAL A 52 14.60 -8.33 27.13
N SER A 53 13.62 -7.63 27.71
CA SER A 53 13.10 -7.89 29.06
C SER A 53 12.25 -9.16 29.21
N LYS A 54 11.99 -9.93 28.14
CA LYS A 54 11.06 -11.08 28.19
C LYS A 54 11.66 -12.45 27.86
N GLU A 55 12.97 -12.55 27.61
CA GLU A 55 13.61 -13.84 27.32
C GLU A 55 14.14 -14.52 28.60
N PRO A 56 13.80 -15.81 28.86
CA PRO A 56 14.43 -16.58 29.92
C PRO A 56 15.94 -16.70 29.62
N GLY A 57 16.79 -16.06 30.43
CA GLY A 57 18.25 -16.04 30.24
C GLY A 57 18.90 -14.65 30.29
N THR A 58 18.11 -13.57 30.38
CA THR A 58 18.59 -12.18 30.48
C THR A 58 19.11 -11.77 31.85
N GLU A 59 19.08 -12.66 32.84
CA GLU A 59 19.55 -12.42 34.22
C GLU A 59 21.06 -12.12 34.31
N ASN A 60 21.82 -12.37 33.24
CA ASN A 60 23.28 -12.18 33.19
C ASN A 60 23.75 -10.93 32.43
N PHE A 61 22.84 -10.08 31.92
CA PHE A 61 23.25 -8.86 31.21
C PHE A 61 23.65 -7.75 32.19
N SER A 62 24.75 -7.07 31.90
CA SER A 62 25.16 -5.87 32.63
C SER A 62 24.10 -4.76 32.45
N PRO A 63 23.86 -3.90 33.46
CA PRO A 63 22.96 -2.75 33.33
C PRO A 63 23.26 -1.84 32.13
N GLU A 64 24.51 -1.80 31.67
CA GLU A 64 24.93 -1.05 30.48
C GLU A 64 24.50 -1.74 29.17
N GLU A 65 24.55 -3.08 29.10
CA GLU A 65 24.13 -3.86 27.92
C GLU A 65 22.62 -3.79 27.71
N LEU A 66 21.85 -3.78 28.81
CA LEU A 66 20.39 -3.60 28.75
C LEU A 66 20.02 -2.24 28.16
N LYS A 67 20.68 -1.16 28.60
CA LYS A 67 20.45 0.19 28.08
C LYS A 67 20.81 0.32 26.60
N GLN A 68 21.96 -0.24 26.18
CA GLN A 68 22.36 -0.20 24.78
C GLN A 68 21.34 -0.89 23.88
N ARG A 69 20.84 -2.07 24.29
CA ARG A 69 19.81 -2.77 23.51
C ARG A 69 18.47 -2.06 23.52
N GLU A 70 18.06 -1.44 24.63
CA GLU A 70 16.84 -0.61 24.67
C GLU A 70 16.94 0.58 23.71
N GLU A 71 18.09 1.25 23.65
CA GLU A 71 18.35 2.35 22.72
C GLU A 71 18.34 1.89 21.26
N GLU A 72 18.98 0.75 20.96
CA GLU A 72 18.96 0.14 19.63
C GLU A 72 17.53 -0.24 19.21
N GLN A 73 16.75 -0.85 20.10
CA GLN A 73 15.35 -1.20 19.86
C GLN A 73 14.50 0.04 19.59
N LYS A 74 14.68 1.09 20.39
CA LYS A 74 13.96 2.35 20.20
C LYS A 74 14.30 2.99 18.85
N LYS A 75 15.58 2.97 18.46
CA LYS A 75 16.02 3.47 17.16
C LYS A 75 15.42 2.67 16.00
N GLN A 76 15.44 1.34 16.08
CA GLN A 76 14.79 0.47 15.11
C GLN A 76 13.28 0.73 15.01
N GLN A 77 12.63 0.95 16.16
CA GLN A 77 11.20 1.29 16.20
C GLN A 77 10.89 2.60 15.49
N GLU A 78 11.69 3.64 15.74
CA GLU A 78 11.52 4.96 15.12
C GLU A 78 11.73 4.89 13.60
N GLU A 79 12.73 4.14 13.15
CA GLU A 79 12.99 3.88 11.74
C GLU A 79 11.83 3.12 11.08
N GLU A 80 11.33 2.04 11.70
CA GLU A 80 10.20 1.28 11.17
C GLU A 80 8.90 2.07 11.18
N ASN A 81 8.63 2.87 12.21
CA ASN A 81 7.47 3.77 12.23
C ASN A 81 7.52 4.76 11.06
N THR A 82 8.71 5.30 10.77
CA THR A 82 8.90 6.20 9.64
C THR A 82 8.67 5.48 8.31
N ARG A 83 9.23 4.29 8.13
CA ARG A 83 9.03 3.46 6.93
C ARG A 83 7.57 3.07 6.72
N ASN A 84 6.88 2.67 7.80
CA ASN A 84 5.45 2.34 7.77
C ASN A 84 4.62 3.51 7.22
N ARG A 85 4.86 4.73 7.74
CA ARG A 85 4.17 5.94 7.28
C ARG A 85 4.48 6.25 5.80
N GLN A 86 5.72 6.05 5.37
CA GLN A 86 6.09 6.21 3.96
C GLN A 86 5.40 5.20 3.05
N ARG A 87 5.28 3.93 3.47
CA ARG A 87 4.55 2.89 2.73
C ARG A 87 3.06 3.24 2.62
N GLU A 88 2.44 3.64 3.73
CA GLU A 88 1.03 4.03 3.78
C GLU A 88 0.75 5.24 2.88
N PHE A 89 1.57 6.28 3.02
CA PHE A 89 1.51 7.46 2.15
C PHE A 89 1.66 7.07 0.68
N SER A 90 2.60 6.16 0.39
CA SER A 90 2.84 5.70 -0.97
C SER A 90 1.65 4.98 -1.57
N GLY A 91 1.04 4.07 -0.82
CA GLY A 91 -0.18 3.38 -1.25
C GLY A 91 -1.33 4.37 -1.48
N ALA A 92 -1.55 5.28 -0.55
CA ALA A 92 -2.64 6.25 -0.62
C ALA A 92 -2.52 7.18 -1.85
N ILE A 93 -1.34 7.76 -2.08
CA ILE A 93 -1.17 8.67 -3.23
C ILE A 93 -1.23 7.90 -4.56
N SER A 94 -0.75 6.66 -4.62
CA SER A 94 -0.89 5.84 -5.82
C SER A 94 -2.34 5.55 -6.17
N MET A 95 -3.18 5.27 -5.17
CA MET A 95 -4.63 5.13 -5.37
C MET A 95 -5.24 6.42 -5.91
N ILE A 96 -4.84 7.58 -5.38
CA ILE A 96 -5.34 8.89 -5.82
C ILE A 96 -4.90 9.18 -7.26
N LEU A 97 -3.62 8.98 -7.58
CA LEU A 97 -3.04 9.25 -8.90
C LEU A 97 -3.68 8.42 -10.01
N VAL A 98 -4.07 7.18 -9.72
CA VAL A 98 -4.76 6.31 -10.69
C VAL A 98 -6.27 6.52 -10.65
N GLY A 99 -6.84 6.64 -9.46
CA GLY A 99 -8.29 6.70 -9.24
C GLY A 99 -8.93 8.01 -9.66
N ILE A 100 -8.29 9.17 -9.43
CA ILE A 100 -8.85 10.47 -9.82
C ILE A 100 -9.04 10.57 -11.34
N PRO A 101 -8.03 10.30 -12.20
CA PRO A 101 -8.21 10.36 -13.64
C PRO A 101 -9.33 9.42 -14.13
N LEU A 102 -9.42 8.21 -13.58
CA LEU A 102 -10.48 7.25 -13.88
C LEU A 102 -11.86 7.80 -13.51
N TYR A 103 -12.01 8.31 -12.29
CA TYR A 103 -13.27 8.90 -11.82
C TYR A 103 -13.70 10.07 -12.72
N LEU A 104 -12.77 10.99 -13.01
CA LEU A 104 -13.05 12.16 -13.84
C LEU A 104 -13.44 11.76 -15.27
N TYR A 105 -12.78 10.75 -15.84
CA TYR A 105 -13.14 10.22 -17.16
C TYR A 105 -14.58 9.70 -17.18
N HIS A 106 -14.93 8.83 -16.23
CA HIS A 106 -16.29 8.27 -16.16
C HIS A 106 -17.34 9.34 -15.87
N TRP A 107 -17.07 10.27 -14.96
CA TRP A 107 -17.96 11.37 -14.62
C TRP A 107 -18.25 12.26 -15.84
N LYS A 108 -17.23 12.63 -16.61
CA LYS A 108 -17.40 13.42 -17.85
C LYS A 108 -18.21 12.68 -18.90
N THR A 109 -18.01 11.37 -19.06
CA THR A 109 -18.78 10.54 -20.01
C THR A 109 -20.26 10.52 -19.63
N ILE A 110 -20.58 10.30 -18.35
CA ILE A 110 -21.96 10.33 -17.83
C ILE A 110 -22.60 11.70 -18.07
N GLN A 111 -21.89 12.79 -17.80
CA GLN A 111 -22.41 14.14 -18.06
C GLN A 111 -22.69 14.38 -19.55
N LYS A 112 -21.90 13.81 -20.44
CA LYS A 112 -22.09 13.93 -21.89
C LYS A 112 -23.32 13.15 -22.35
N GLU A 113 -23.52 11.94 -21.84
CA GLU A 113 -24.68 11.10 -22.16
C GLU A 113 -25.99 11.67 -21.61
N ASN A 114 -25.96 12.31 -20.43
CA ASN A 114 -27.15 12.93 -19.82
C ASN A 114 -27.50 14.32 -20.38
N LYS A 115 -26.62 14.95 -21.18
CA LYS A 115 -26.86 16.25 -21.83
C LYS A 115 -27.40 16.13 -23.26
N VAL A 116 -27.55 14.91 -23.77
CA VAL A 116 -28.19 14.58 -25.05
C VAL A 116 -29.64 14.19 -24.78
#